data_AF-A0AAV5VQE8-F1
#
_entry.id   AF-A0AAV5VQE8-F1
#
_cell.length_a   1.000
_cell.length_b   1.000
_cell.length_c   1.000
_cell.angle_alpha   90.00
_cell.angle_beta   90.00
_cell.angle_gamma   90.00
#
_symmetry.space_group_name_H-M   'P 1'
#
loop_
_entity.id
_entity.type
_entity.pdbx_description
1 polymer ?
#
loop_
_entity_poly.entity_id
_entity_poly.type
_entity_poly.pdbx_seq_one_letter_code
_entity_poly.pdbx_strand_id
1 'polypeptide(L)' 'MVRPKASREDRRCLVCDGTTRVSHLGLDLCRACTVFHRRSTNRPYVCQSNTDNCPLKDG' A
#
# COMPACT_ATOMS: atom_id res chain seq x y z
N MET A 1 18.09 18.84 5.67
CA MET A 1 17.11 19.13 4.59
C MET A 1 15.72 18.85 5.14
N VAL A 2 14.97 19.89 5.54
CA VAL A 2 13.61 19.74 6.07
C VAL A 2 12.67 19.65 4.87
N ARG A 3 11.99 18.50 4.69
CA ARG A 3 10.97 18.34 3.64
C ARG A 3 9.89 19.42 3.87
N PRO A 4 9.60 20.28 2.88
CA PRO A 4 8.54 21.27 3.02
C PRO A 4 7.25 20.53 3.36
N LYS A 5 6.51 21.06 4.34
CA LYS A 5 5.15 20.59 4.67
C LYS A 5 4.26 20.93 3.47
N ALA A 6 4.28 20.07 2.44
CA ALA A 6 3.15 19.99 1.53
C ALA A 6 1.90 19.84 2.41
N SER A 7 0.85 20.58 2.09
CA SER A 7 -0.48 20.40 2.64
C SER A 7 -0.69 18.92 2.94
N ARG A 8 -1.15 18.59 4.16
CA ARG A 8 -1.53 17.22 4.54
C ARG A 8 -2.77 16.81 3.75
N GLU A 9 -2.65 16.77 2.43
CA GLU A 9 -3.66 16.21 1.57
C GLU A 9 -3.71 14.73 1.95
N ASP A 10 -4.91 14.29 2.32
CA ASP A 10 -5.15 12.92 2.73
C ASP A 10 -4.94 12.06 1.48
N ARG A 11 -3.73 11.51 1.35
CA ARG A 11 -3.37 10.68 0.19
C ARG A 11 -4.00 9.32 0.36
N ARG A 12 -4.30 8.67 -0.75
CA ARG A 12 -4.84 7.30 -0.75
C ARG A 12 -3.73 6.31 -1.05
N CYS A 13 -3.77 5.18 -0.37
CA CYS A 13 -2.91 4.06 -0.65
C CYS A 13 -3.19 3.53 -2.05
N LEU A 14 -2.18 3.42 -2.91
CA LEU A 14 -2.35 2.91 -4.27
C LEU A 14 -2.76 1.42 -4.33
N VAL A 15 -2.70 0.70 -3.22
CA VAL A 15 -3.00 -0.75 -3.14
C VAL A 15 -4.41 -1.01 -2.60
N CYS A 16 -4.77 -0.38 -1.48
CA CYS A 16 -6.03 -0.64 -0.78
C CYS A 16 -6.91 0.60 -0.61
N ASP A 17 -6.57 1.72 -1.25
CA ASP A 17 -7.24 3.03 -1.14
C ASP A 17 -7.35 3.64 0.27
N GLY A 18 -6.84 2.97 1.31
CA GLY A 18 -6.85 3.47 2.67
C GLY A 18 -6.06 4.78 2.82
N THR A 19 -6.45 5.61 3.80
CA THR A 19 -5.78 6.87 4.12
C THR A 19 -4.30 6.67 4.45
N THR A 20 -3.45 7.42 3.77
CA THR A 20 -2.02 7.54 4.08
C THR A 20 -1.59 9.00 4.14
N ARG A 21 -0.76 9.32 5.14
CA ARG A 21 -0.20 10.67 5.35
C ARG A 21 1.26 10.75 4.93
N VAL A 22 1.86 9.61 4.58
CA VAL A 22 3.28 9.46 4.31
C VAL A 22 3.49 8.47 3.20
N SER A 23 4.41 8.79 2.30
CA SER A 23 4.88 7.88 1.26
C SER A 23 5.85 6.87 1.87
N HIS A 24 5.64 5.59 1.60
CA HIS A 24 6.55 4.50 1.94
C HIS A 24 7.15 3.94 0.65
N LEU A 25 8.44 3.58 0.67
CA LEU A 25 9.16 3.08 -0.52
C LEU A 25 9.17 4.06 -1.71
N GLY A 26 8.97 5.36 -1.46
CA GLY A 26 8.85 6.37 -2.52
C GLY A 26 7.47 6.43 -3.19
N LEU A 27 6.51 5.61 -2.75
CA LEU A 27 5.15 5.53 -3.27
C LEU A 27 4.12 5.89 -2.19
N ASP A 28 2.92 6.31 -2.58
CA ASP A 28 1.82 6.53 -1.66
C ASP A 28 1.19 5.18 -1.27
N LEU A 29 1.79 4.57 -0.25
CA LEU A 29 1.38 3.30 0.34
C LEU A 29 1.03 3.54 1.81
N CYS A 30 0.08 2.78 2.33
CA CYS A 30 -0.17 2.76 3.76
C CYS A 30 0.87 1.90 4.49
N ARG A 31 0.95 2.06 5.82
CA ARG A 31 1.86 1.27 6.66
C ARG A 31 1.62 -0.24 6.53
N ALA A 32 0.36 -0.66 6.44
CA ALA A 32 -0.01 -2.07 6.35
C ALA A 32 0.50 -2.72 5.06
N CYS A 33 0.23 -2.13 3.90
CA CYS A 33 0.70 -2.63 2.59
C CYS A 33 2.23 -2.67 2.51
N THR A 34 2.90 -1.66 3.09
CA THR A 34 4.37 -1.62 3.15
C THR A 34 4.93 -2.79 3.97
N VAL A 35 4.35 -3.05 5.16
CA VAL A 35 4.77 -4.15 6.02
C VAL A 35 4.49 -5.50 5.35
N PHE A 36 3.33 -5.64 4.71
CA PHE A 36 2.99 -6.83 3.94
C PHE A 36 4.03 -7.08 2.85
N HIS A 37 4.30 -6.11 1.97
CA HIS A 37 5.30 -6.25 0.92
C HIS A 37 6.65 -6.69 1.48
N ARG A 38 7.16 -6.06 2.54
CA ARG A 38 8.46 -6.42 3.13
C ARG A 38 8.52 -7.85 3.64
N ARG A 39 7.40 -8.39 4.13
CA ARG A 39 7.30 -9.79 4.58
C ARG A 39 7.12 -10.76 3.40
N SER A 40 6.50 -10.29 2.33
CA SER A 40 6.11 -11.08 1.16
C SER A 40 7.20 -11.18 0.08
N THR A 41 8.21 -10.30 0.06
CA THR A 41 9.25 -10.26 -1.01
C THR A 41 9.94 -11.61 -1.28
N ASN A 42 10.10 -12.46 -0.26
CA ASN A 42 10.72 -13.79 -0.40
C ASN A 42 9.74 -14.94 -0.10
N ARG A 43 8.44 -14.71 -0.23
CA ARG A 43 7.40 -15.72 0.04
C ARG A 43 6.37 -15.74 -1.09
N PRO A 44 6.39 -16.75 -1.97
CA PRO A 44 5.33 -16.93 -2.95
C PRO A 44 4.03 -17.28 -2.23
N TYR A 45 2.91 -16.66 -2.64
CA TYR A 45 1.58 -16.97 -2.17
C TYR A 45 0.81 -17.70 -3.27
N VAL A 46 -0.01 -18.69 -2.90
CA VAL A 46 -0.91 -19.38 -3.81
C VAL A 46 -2.30 -18.76 -3.66
N CYS A 47 -2.89 -18.31 -4.77
CA CYS A 47 -4.27 -17.82 -4.78
C CYS A 47 -5.23 -19.00 -4.58
N GLN A 48 -5.99 -19.01 -3.48
CA GLN A 48 -6.94 -20.08 -3.20
C GLN A 48 -8.06 -20.16 -4.25
N SER A 49 -8.48 -19.02 -4.80
CA SER A 49 -9.52 -18.96 -5.82
C SER A 49 -9.01 -19.26 -7.24
N ASN A 50 -7.68 -19.36 -7.43
CA ASN A 50 -7.03 -19.59 -8.73
C ASN A 50 -7.45 -18.61 -9.84
N THR A 51 -7.95 -17.43 -9.45
CA THR A 51 -8.34 -16.36 -10.36
C THR A 51 -7.30 -15.25 -10.43
N ASP A 52 -6.42 -15.12 -9.44
CA ASP A 52 -5.41 -14.05 -9.28
C ASP A 52 -5.96 -12.62 -9.43
N ASN A 53 -7.28 -12.45 -9.36
CA ASN A 53 -8.01 -11.21 -9.59
C ASN A 53 -8.83 -10.82 -8.34
N CYS A 54 -8.27 -11.03 -7.15
CA CYS A 54 -8.91 -10.60 -5.91
C CYS A 54 -9.07 -9.07 -5.89
N PRO A 55 -10.29 -8.53 -5.72
CA PRO A 55 -10.47 -7.09 -5.55
C PRO A 55 -9.85 -6.67 -4.21
N LEU A 56 -8.94 -5.70 -4.25
CA LEU A 56 -8.29 -5.13 -3.06
C LEU A 56 -9.05 -3.93 -2.47
N LYS A 57 -10.10 -3.48 -3.17
CA LYS A 57 -10.97 -2.38 -2.76
C LYS A 57 -12.29 -2.99 -2.34
N ASP A 58 -12.71 -2.74 -1.11
CA ASP A 58 -14.10 -2.93 -0.72
C ASP A 58 -14.93 -1.90 -1.50
N GLY A 59 -15.94 -2.38 -2.22
CA GLY A 59 -16.98 -1.53 -2.80
C GLY A 59 -17.94 -1.04 -1.73
#